data_AF-A0A9X4AS95-F1
#
_entry.id   AF-A0A9X4AS95-F1
#
_cell.length_a   1.000
_cell.length_b   1.000
_cell.length_c   1.000
_cell.angle_alpha   90.00
_cell.angle_beta   90.00
_cell.angle_gamma   90.00
#
_symmetry.space_group_name_H-M   'P 1'
#
loop_
_entity.id
_entity.type
_entity.pdbx_description
1 polymer ?
#
loop_
_entity_poly.entity_id
_entity_poly.type
_entity_poly.pdbx_seq_one_letter_code
_entity_poly.pdbx_strand_id
1 'polypeptide(L)'
;MQVPLRPSRVEARRSILAACAWLLLAGCSLACNRGATAPAPPRTLDVAAPPLPARTVTRPTWTGPITVPQEATFRDLVARARDVAPAKRAGACLVREDETRALVLETLDVNEGDLPDPPDDLDALLDRNVYVGGDLAWGTRLVRPFVTDGGNYLDLVALTPVPRLVLRANTMVLVVTDRSVYLGMHGTVGFRHLEKVPPKLVTAALAQAAVWIVAAEGAAPLTRVQETLDTLREATGSVVLATPLPTAAPGPTALTRPHWPVPTEAPERCRPGVYESTAIQPQGDYSDEKHAGVMKAFERAASSCGTKLPAGVGGTLDVRALIRPDGNVEDACIDSDDALDGTLRSCLVDAVRHTRFPPPDKRSGWVAFGTRPAVAGPPIRGTCGPHSVAPAQSTSAPAK
;
A
#
# COMPACT_ATOMS: atom_id res chain seq x y z
N MET A 1 9.27 -52.46 39.68
CA MET A 1 9.93 -52.96 38.46
C MET A 1 8.88 -53.09 37.37
N GLN A 2 9.27 -52.74 36.14
CA GLN A 2 8.48 -52.62 34.90
C GLN A 2 7.61 -51.36 34.78
N VAL A 3 8.19 -50.38 34.08
CA VAL A 3 7.56 -49.16 33.57
C VAL A 3 7.07 -49.47 32.14
N PRO A 4 5.81 -49.19 31.77
CA PRO A 4 5.34 -49.43 30.41
C PRO A 4 5.87 -48.36 29.46
N LEU A 5 6.47 -48.81 28.36
CA LEU A 5 7.00 -47.98 27.28
C LEU A 5 5.86 -47.31 26.50
N ARG A 6 5.96 -46.00 26.29
CA ARG A 6 5.09 -45.23 25.39
C ARG A 6 5.35 -45.63 23.93
N PRO A 7 4.32 -45.77 23.08
CA PRO A 7 4.51 -45.96 21.65
C PRO A 7 5.04 -44.69 20.99
N SER A 8 5.90 -44.88 19.98
CA SER A 8 6.65 -43.86 19.25
C SER A 8 5.78 -43.15 18.19
N ARG A 9 6.14 -41.89 17.92
CA ARG A 9 5.40 -40.88 17.12
C ARG A 9 5.29 -41.14 15.60
N VAL A 10 5.43 -42.36 15.11
CA VAL A 10 5.55 -42.62 13.65
C VAL A 10 4.26 -43.17 13.00
N GLU A 11 3.26 -43.63 13.77
CA GLU A 11 2.05 -44.26 13.18
C GLU A 11 0.79 -43.37 13.11
N ALA A 12 0.85 -42.12 13.57
CA ALA A 12 -0.31 -41.21 13.56
C ALA A 12 -0.60 -40.52 12.20
N ARG A 13 0.08 -40.90 11.10
CA ARG A 13 -0.06 -40.24 9.78
C ARG A 13 -0.76 -41.07 8.70
N ARG A 14 -1.28 -42.27 9.00
CA ARG A 14 -1.97 -43.12 8.00
C ARG A 14 -3.50 -43.14 8.07
N SER A 15 -4.13 -42.45 9.03
CA SER A 15 -5.59 -42.52 9.23
C SER A 15 -6.39 -41.32 8.70
N ILE A 16 -5.77 -40.37 7.98
CA ILE A 16 -6.49 -39.17 7.45
C ILE A 16 -6.84 -39.30 5.96
N LEU A 17 -6.28 -40.27 5.23
CA LEU A 17 -6.51 -40.44 3.78
C LEU A 17 -7.67 -41.39 3.41
N ALA A 18 -8.41 -41.94 4.39
CA ALA A 18 -9.50 -42.88 4.14
C ALA A 18 -10.92 -42.29 4.25
N ALA A 19 -11.07 -40.99 4.55
CA ALA A 19 -12.38 -40.36 4.76
C ALA A 19 -12.88 -39.48 3.58
N CYS A 20 -12.15 -39.39 2.47
CA CYS A 20 -12.50 -38.53 1.32
C CYS A 20 -13.09 -39.27 0.10
N ALA A 21 -13.45 -40.55 0.20
CA ALA A 21 -13.85 -41.37 -0.96
C ALA A 21 -15.32 -41.85 -0.97
N TRP A 22 -16.21 -41.29 -0.14
CA TRP A 22 -17.59 -41.80 0.01
C TRP A 22 -18.71 -40.77 -0.21
N LEU A 23 -18.49 -39.73 -1.04
CA LEU A 23 -19.50 -38.68 -1.29
C LEU A 23 -19.60 -38.28 -2.78
N LEU A 24 -19.63 -39.26 -3.69
CA LEU A 24 -19.78 -38.99 -5.13
C LEU A 24 -20.84 -39.82 -5.90
N LEU A 25 -21.74 -40.54 -5.24
CA LEU A 25 -22.77 -41.32 -5.95
C LEU A 25 -24.15 -41.28 -5.25
N ALA A 26 -24.93 -40.23 -5.49
CA ALA A 26 -26.40 -40.28 -5.50
C ALA A 26 -26.97 -38.93 -5.98
N GLY A 27 -27.75 -38.94 -7.08
CA GLY A 27 -28.61 -37.78 -7.38
C GLY A 27 -28.86 -37.45 -8.86
N CYS A 28 -29.07 -38.44 -9.73
CA CYS A 28 -29.77 -38.20 -10.99
C CYS A 28 -31.27 -38.47 -10.78
N SER A 29 -32.10 -37.46 -11.10
CA SER A 29 -33.51 -37.50 -11.53
C SER A 29 -34.38 -36.51 -10.75
N LEU A 30 -34.72 -35.37 -11.35
CA LEU A 30 -36.13 -35.00 -11.55
C LEU A 30 -36.26 -33.76 -12.47
N ALA A 31 -37.06 -33.95 -13.52
CA ALA A 31 -37.92 -32.97 -14.18
C ALA A 31 -37.30 -31.79 -14.95
N CYS A 32 -37.10 -32.02 -16.25
CA CYS A 32 -37.31 -31.03 -17.29
C CYS A 32 -38.71 -30.41 -17.16
N ASN A 33 -38.80 -29.10 -16.93
CA ASN A 33 -40.02 -28.33 -17.22
C ASN A 33 -39.64 -27.06 -17.99
N ARG A 34 -39.62 -27.18 -19.33
CA ARG A 34 -39.46 -26.05 -20.26
C ARG A 34 -40.79 -25.31 -20.34
N GLY A 35 -40.97 -24.30 -19.50
CA GLY A 35 -41.98 -23.26 -19.69
C GLY A 35 -41.50 -22.29 -20.77
N ALA A 36 -42.10 -22.36 -21.97
CA ALA A 36 -41.91 -21.37 -23.02
C ALA A 36 -42.43 -20.01 -22.53
N THR A 37 -41.51 -19.10 -22.22
CA THR A 37 -41.81 -17.70 -21.92
C THR A 37 -42.03 -16.97 -23.24
N ALA A 38 -43.17 -16.28 -23.36
CA ALA A 38 -43.51 -15.47 -24.52
C ALA A 38 -42.40 -14.43 -24.79
N PRO A 39 -42.12 -14.10 -26.06
CA PRO A 39 -41.12 -13.10 -26.40
C PRO A 39 -41.51 -11.76 -25.77
N ALA A 40 -40.60 -11.18 -24.98
CA ALA A 40 -40.76 -9.85 -24.43
C ALA A 40 -40.99 -8.84 -25.57
N PRO A 41 -41.89 -7.86 -25.42
CA PRO A 41 -42.08 -6.82 -26.41
C PRO A 41 -40.75 -6.08 -26.66
N PRO A 42 -40.50 -5.61 -27.88
CA PRO A 42 -39.29 -4.86 -28.20
C PRO A 42 -39.21 -3.65 -27.27
N ARG A 43 -38.10 -3.55 -26.52
CA ARG A 43 -37.78 -2.36 -25.74
C ARG A 43 -37.76 -1.18 -26.71
N THR A 44 -38.68 -0.26 -26.54
CA THR A 44 -38.58 1.09 -27.10
C THR A 44 -37.25 1.65 -26.64
N LEU A 45 -36.39 2.00 -27.60
CA LEU A 45 -35.19 2.78 -27.35
C LEU A 45 -35.65 4.11 -26.75
N ASP A 46 -35.56 4.21 -25.42
CA ASP A 46 -35.71 5.49 -24.73
C ASP A 46 -34.64 6.42 -25.30
N VAL A 47 -35.10 7.45 -26.02
CA VAL A 47 -34.28 8.54 -26.51
C VAL A 47 -33.61 9.14 -25.28
N ALA A 48 -32.29 8.93 -25.16
CA ALA A 48 -31.50 9.42 -24.06
C ALA A 48 -31.79 10.92 -23.86
N ALA A 49 -32.26 11.27 -22.66
CA ALA A 49 -32.44 12.65 -22.29
C ALA A 49 -31.12 13.41 -22.55
N PRO A 50 -31.16 14.63 -23.13
CA PRO A 50 -29.95 15.38 -23.41
C PRO A 50 -29.13 15.51 -22.12
N PRO A 51 -27.80 15.31 -22.17
CA PRO A 51 -26.96 15.40 -20.99
C PRO A 51 -27.16 16.77 -20.35
N LEU A 52 -27.50 16.78 -19.05
CA LEU A 52 -27.61 18.02 -18.29
C LEU A 52 -26.30 18.79 -18.45
N PRO A 53 -26.35 20.13 -18.64
CA PRO A 53 -25.16 20.94 -18.78
C PRO A 53 -24.26 20.72 -17.57
N ALA A 54 -23.00 20.35 -17.82
CA ALA A 54 -22.00 20.12 -16.78
C ALA A 54 -21.90 21.39 -15.92
N ARG A 55 -22.40 21.31 -14.69
CA ARG A 55 -22.39 22.42 -13.75
C ARG A 55 -20.93 22.66 -13.37
N THR A 56 -20.34 23.73 -13.88
CA THR A 56 -18.96 24.11 -13.54
C THR A 56 -18.93 24.56 -12.08
N VAL A 57 -18.53 23.67 -11.18
CA VAL A 57 -18.33 24.00 -9.76
C VAL A 57 -16.94 24.62 -9.65
N THR A 58 -16.85 25.95 -9.67
CA THR A 58 -15.61 26.66 -9.32
C THR A 58 -15.32 26.44 -7.84
N ARG A 59 -14.40 25.52 -7.54
CA ARG A 59 -13.87 25.34 -6.17
C ARG A 59 -12.75 26.35 -5.91
N PRO A 60 -12.70 26.98 -4.73
CA PRO A 60 -11.60 27.85 -4.37
C PRO A 60 -10.29 27.06 -4.33
N THR A 61 -9.24 27.57 -4.99
CA THR A 61 -7.89 27.05 -4.91
C THR A 61 -7.29 27.40 -3.55
N TRP A 62 -7.50 26.54 -2.56
CA TRP A 62 -6.94 26.73 -1.21
C TRP A 62 -5.47 26.31 -1.15
N THR A 63 -4.57 27.27 -0.98
CA THR A 63 -3.11 27.04 -0.88
C THR A 63 -2.59 27.03 0.57
N GLY A 64 -3.38 27.49 1.54
CA GLY A 64 -2.96 27.57 2.95
C GLY A 64 -3.00 26.24 3.69
N PRO A 65 -2.38 26.13 4.89
CA PRO A 65 -2.49 24.94 5.74
C PRO A 65 -3.96 24.56 6.00
N ILE A 66 -4.22 23.26 6.16
CA ILE A 66 -5.54 22.78 6.58
C ILE A 66 -5.51 22.73 8.10
N THR A 67 -6.07 23.77 8.70
CA THR A 67 -6.18 23.89 10.15
C THR A 67 -7.57 23.43 10.58
N VAL A 68 -7.62 22.57 11.59
CA VAL A 68 -8.86 22.10 12.22
C VAL A 68 -8.75 22.31 13.74
N PRO A 69 -9.78 22.85 14.41
CA PRO A 69 -9.78 23.01 15.87
C PRO A 69 -9.57 21.66 16.58
N GLN A 70 -8.95 21.69 17.77
CA GLN A 70 -8.62 20.47 18.50
C GLN A 70 -9.86 19.74 19.01
N GLU A 71 -10.92 20.49 19.32
CA GLU A 71 -12.22 20.03 19.75
C GLU A 71 -13.08 19.45 18.61
N ALA A 72 -12.61 19.55 17.37
CA ALA A 72 -13.32 18.99 16.23
C ALA A 72 -13.27 17.46 16.23
N THR A 73 -14.10 16.88 15.38
CA THR A 73 -14.18 15.43 15.17
C THR A 73 -13.39 14.99 13.95
N PHE A 74 -13.14 13.69 13.83
CA PHE A 74 -12.53 13.14 12.62
C PHE A 74 -13.39 13.39 11.37
N ARG A 75 -14.72 13.41 11.48
CA ARG A 75 -15.62 13.80 10.39
C ARG A 75 -15.32 15.21 9.88
N ASP A 76 -15.08 16.17 10.77
CA ASP A 76 -14.75 17.56 10.40
C ASP A 76 -13.42 17.63 9.64
N LEU A 77 -12.43 16.82 10.05
CA LEU A 77 -11.16 16.68 9.35
C LEU A 77 -11.34 16.14 7.92
N VAL A 78 -12.14 15.08 7.74
CA VAL A 78 -12.41 14.49 6.41
C VAL A 78 -13.17 15.47 5.54
N ALA A 79 -14.17 16.18 6.08
CA ALA A 79 -14.91 17.22 5.37
C ALA A 79 -13.96 18.33 4.89
N ARG A 80 -13.05 18.78 5.77
CA ARG A 80 -12.06 19.81 5.42
C ARG A 80 -11.05 19.33 4.37
N ALA A 81 -10.60 18.08 4.45
CA ALA A 81 -9.74 17.46 3.44
C ALA A 81 -10.44 17.35 2.07
N ARG A 82 -11.74 17.07 2.05
CA ARG A 82 -12.57 17.04 0.84
C ARG A 82 -12.67 18.40 0.17
N ASP A 83 -12.82 19.47 0.95
CA ASP A 83 -12.97 20.85 0.44
C ASP A 83 -11.71 21.38 -0.27
N VAL A 84 -10.54 20.81 0.03
CA VAL A 84 -9.24 21.23 -0.53
C VAL A 84 -8.71 20.29 -1.64
N ALA A 85 -9.46 19.25 -1.99
CA ALA A 85 -9.10 18.34 -3.09
C ALA A 85 -9.17 19.06 -4.46
N PRO A 86 -8.24 18.82 -5.41
CA PRO A 86 -7.20 17.77 -5.44
C PRO A 86 -5.78 18.26 -5.06
N ALA A 87 -5.62 19.02 -3.97
CA ALA A 87 -4.29 19.45 -3.55
C ALA A 87 -3.45 18.27 -3.01
N LYS A 88 -2.38 17.90 -3.72
CA LYS A 88 -1.33 17.03 -3.18
C LYS A 88 -0.39 17.85 -2.29
N ARG A 89 -0.20 17.38 -1.06
CA ARG A 89 0.70 17.98 -0.07
C ARG A 89 1.64 16.92 0.47
N ALA A 90 2.92 17.22 0.42
CA ALA A 90 3.98 16.35 0.90
C ALA A 90 4.69 17.01 2.08
N GLY A 91 4.17 16.79 3.28
CA GLY A 91 4.85 17.10 4.54
C GLY A 91 5.69 15.91 5.02
N ALA A 92 6.58 16.14 5.99
CA ALA A 92 7.26 15.06 6.69
C ALA A 92 6.35 14.40 7.75
N CYS A 93 5.24 15.06 8.08
CA CYS A 93 4.35 14.74 9.20
C CYS A 93 2.91 14.67 8.69
N LEU A 94 2.07 13.87 9.33
CA LEU A 94 0.62 13.89 9.06
C LEU A 94 0.01 15.14 9.67
N VAL A 95 0.20 15.31 10.98
CA VAL A 95 -0.39 16.38 11.76
C VAL A 95 0.69 17.12 12.55
N ARG A 96 0.58 18.44 12.61
CA ARG A 96 1.36 19.31 13.50
C ARG A 96 0.41 20.18 14.31
N GLU A 97 0.70 20.35 15.58
CA GLU A 97 0.01 21.33 16.42
C GLU A 97 0.60 22.74 16.18
N ASP A 98 -0.25 23.74 15.96
CA ASP A 98 0.18 25.13 15.85
C ASP A 98 0.15 25.87 17.21
N GLU A 99 0.53 27.14 17.22
CA GLU A 99 0.58 27.97 18.43
C GLU A 99 -0.79 28.15 19.09
N THR A 100 -1.87 27.96 18.34
CA THR A 100 -3.26 28.04 18.81
C THR A 100 -3.81 26.70 19.28
N ARG A 101 -2.97 25.64 19.29
CA ARG A 101 -3.35 24.24 19.52
C ARG A 101 -4.23 23.64 18.43
N ALA A 102 -4.38 24.31 17.30
CA ALA A 102 -5.12 23.75 16.19
C ALA A 102 -4.24 22.73 15.46
N LEU A 103 -4.90 21.70 14.91
CA LEU A 103 -4.24 20.64 14.18
C LEU A 103 -4.09 21.04 12.72
N VAL A 104 -2.85 21.05 12.25
CA VAL A 104 -2.47 21.36 10.87
C VAL A 104 -2.15 20.05 10.15
N LEU A 105 -2.92 19.71 9.12
CA LEU A 105 -2.56 18.62 8.20
C LEU A 105 -1.48 19.10 7.22
N GLU A 106 -0.31 18.49 7.29
CA GLU A 106 0.83 18.82 6.41
C GLU A 106 0.91 17.90 5.19
N THR A 107 0.42 16.67 5.32
CA THR A 107 0.44 15.67 4.26
C THR A 107 -0.96 15.26 3.87
N LEU A 108 -1.26 15.32 2.57
CA LEU A 108 -2.57 14.96 2.01
C LEU A 108 -2.41 14.49 0.57
N ASP A 109 -3.04 13.38 0.21
CA ASP A 109 -3.07 12.87 -1.17
C ASP A 109 -4.48 12.38 -1.48
N VAL A 110 -5.36 13.35 -1.68
CA VAL A 110 -6.78 13.12 -1.95
C VAL A 110 -7.09 13.56 -3.38
N ASN A 111 -7.76 12.69 -4.12
CA ASN A 111 -8.23 13.04 -5.46
C ASN A 111 -9.60 13.71 -5.39
N GLU A 112 -9.96 14.36 -6.49
CA GLU A 112 -11.18 15.15 -6.61
C GLU A 112 -12.42 14.25 -6.45
N GLY A 113 -13.31 14.57 -5.50
CA GLY A 113 -14.71 14.11 -5.51
C GLY A 113 -15.10 12.93 -4.61
N ASP A 114 -14.16 12.13 -4.11
CA ASP A 114 -14.50 10.75 -3.67
C ASP A 114 -14.18 10.39 -2.20
N LEU A 115 -13.93 11.35 -1.31
CA LEU A 115 -13.74 11.01 0.10
C LEU A 115 -15.09 10.71 0.76
N PRO A 116 -15.35 9.48 1.21
CA PRO A 116 -16.57 9.15 1.92
C PRO A 116 -16.58 9.78 3.32
N ASP A 117 -17.77 10.06 3.85
CA ASP A 117 -17.88 10.40 5.26
C ASP A 117 -17.54 9.16 6.11
N PRO A 118 -16.70 9.31 7.15
CA PRO A 118 -16.49 8.23 8.10
C PRO A 118 -17.81 7.88 8.81
N PRO A 119 -18.08 6.60 9.13
CA PRO A 119 -19.24 6.20 9.91
C PRO A 119 -19.21 6.77 11.33
N ASP A 120 -20.36 7.01 11.93
CA ASP A 120 -20.44 7.59 13.28
C ASP A 120 -19.93 6.65 14.38
N ASP A 121 -20.19 5.36 14.27
CA ASP A 121 -19.85 4.34 15.28
C ASP A 121 -19.28 3.09 14.59
N LEU A 122 -18.09 2.68 15.02
CA LEU A 122 -17.40 1.46 14.60
C LEU A 122 -17.27 0.42 15.71
N ASP A 123 -17.54 0.74 16.98
CA ASP A 123 -17.28 -0.17 18.10
C ASP A 123 -18.00 -1.51 17.90
N ALA A 124 -19.28 -1.45 17.53
CA ALA A 124 -20.10 -2.64 17.33
C ALA A 124 -19.61 -3.52 16.16
N LEU A 125 -18.84 -2.98 15.22
CA LEU A 125 -18.19 -3.73 14.14
C LEU A 125 -16.85 -4.32 14.59
N LEU A 126 -16.05 -3.52 15.32
CA LEU A 126 -14.70 -3.87 15.77
C LEU A 126 -14.70 -4.88 16.93
N ASP A 127 -15.71 -4.82 17.81
CA ASP A 127 -15.91 -5.76 18.92
C ASP A 127 -16.35 -7.14 18.45
N ARG A 128 -16.90 -7.24 17.23
CA ARG A 128 -17.22 -8.54 16.67
C ARG A 128 -15.91 -9.25 16.36
N ASN A 129 -15.57 -10.22 17.21
CA ASN A 129 -14.61 -11.28 16.89
C ASN A 129 -15.21 -12.17 15.80
N VAL A 130 -15.29 -11.63 14.59
CA VAL A 130 -15.85 -12.33 13.44
C VAL A 130 -14.82 -13.34 12.95
N TYR A 131 -14.92 -14.56 13.47
CA TYR A 131 -14.49 -15.76 12.75
C TYR A 131 -15.73 -16.25 12.00
N VAL A 132 -16.08 -15.67 10.84
CA VAL A 132 -17.12 -16.31 9.99
C VAL A 132 -16.50 -17.60 9.47
N GLY A 133 -16.81 -18.71 10.15
CA GLY A 133 -16.55 -20.04 9.64
C GLY A 133 -17.42 -20.25 8.40
N GLY A 134 -16.79 -20.28 7.23
CA GLY A 134 -17.45 -20.47 5.94
C GLY A 134 -17.36 -19.21 5.10
N ASP A 135 -16.52 -19.27 4.05
CA ASP A 135 -16.31 -18.27 3.00
C ASP A 135 -15.54 -16.99 3.38
N LEU A 136 -14.22 -17.08 3.22
CA LEU A 136 -13.26 -16.02 2.84
C LEU A 136 -13.66 -14.59 3.26
N ALA A 137 -13.82 -14.33 4.55
CA ALA A 137 -13.82 -12.96 5.04
C ALA A 137 -12.42 -12.38 4.83
N TRP A 138 -12.25 -11.61 3.76
CA TRP A 138 -11.04 -10.81 3.54
C TRP A 138 -11.02 -9.72 4.61
N GLY A 139 -9.89 -9.62 5.32
CA GLY A 139 -9.72 -8.69 6.43
C GLY A 139 -9.77 -7.21 6.05
N THR A 140 -9.27 -6.36 6.93
CA THR A 140 -9.16 -4.92 6.68
C THR A 140 -8.43 -4.63 5.36
N ARG A 141 -8.94 -3.70 4.54
CA ARG A 141 -8.32 -3.35 3.26
C ARG A 141 -8.13 -1.85 3.12
N LEU A 142 -6.87 -1.43 2.96
CA LEU A 142 -6.53 -0.08 2.54
C LEU A 142 -6.79 0.11 1.04
N VAL A 143 -7.86 0.83 0.74
CA VAL A 143 -8.27 1.35 -0.55
C VAL A 143 -7.47 2.63 -0.81
N ARG A 144 -6.74 2.67 -1.93
CA ARG A 144 -6.35 3.95 -2.52
C ARG A 144 -7.58 4.54 -3.20
N PRO A 145 -7.70 5.85 -3.39
CA PRO A 145 -8.80 6.46 -4.14
C PRO A 145 -8.98 5.99 -5.61
N PHE A 146 -8.29 4.93 -6.06
CA PHE A 146 -8.50 4.33 -7.38
C PHE A 146 -8.72 2.82 -7.24
N VAL A 147 -9.99 2.43 -7.41
CA VAL A 147 -10.53 1.10 -7.72
C VAL A 147 -10.24 0.00 -6.69
N THR A 148 -11.29 -0.57 -6.07
CA THR A 148 -11.21 -1.86 -5.36
C THR A 148 -12.55 -2.57 -5.39
N ASP A 149 -12.52 -3.91 -5.47
CA ASP A 149 -13.60 -4.76 -4.97
C ASP A 149 -13.68 -4.59 -3.46
N GLY A 150 -14.81 -4.09 -2.96
CA GLY A 150 -15.01 -3.87 -1.53
C GLY A 150 -14.74 -5.11 -0.68
N GLY A 151 -14.30 -4.90 0.55
CA GLY A 151 -14.13 -5.92 1.57
C GLY A 151 -15.42 -6.17 2.33
N ASN A 152 -15.67 -7.42 2.70
CA ASN A 152 -16.85 -7.79 3.51
C ASN A 152 -16.72 -7.42 5.01
N TYR A 153 -15.66 -6.70 5.42
CA TYR A 153 -15.40 -6.38 6.84
C TYR A 153 -15.17 -4.88 7.11
N LEU A 154 -14.03 -4.32 6.69
CA LEU A 154 -13.73 -2.89 6.88
C LEU A 154 -12.79 -2.41 5.77
N ASP A 155 -13.29 -1.54 4.90
CA ASP A 155 -12.47 -0.85 3.91
C ASP A 155 -11.97 0.46 4.50
N LEU A 156 -10.76 0.88 4.11
CA LEU A 156 -10.10 2.10 4.60
C LEU A 156 -9.66 2.92 3.40
N VAL A 157 -10.14 4.15 3.24
CA VAL A 157 -9.71 5.06 2.17
C VAL A 157 -8.60 5.96 2.68
N ALA A 158 -7.40 5.86 2.11
CA ALA A 158 -6.27 6.68 2.54
C ALA A 158 -6.51 8.18 2.25
N LEU A 159 -6.22 9.02 3.25
CA LEU A 159 -6.19 10.49 3.16
C LEU A 159 -4.80 11.00 2.81
N THR A 160 -3.77 10.19 3.05
CA THR A 160 -2.35 10.53 2.84
C THR A 160 -1.70 9.57 1.86
N PRO A 161 -0.52 9.91 1.29
CA PRO A 161 0.22 8.99 0.42
C PRO A 161 0.37 7.62 1.07
N VAL A 162 0.05 6.57 0.30
CA VAL A 162 0.18 5.18 0.74
C VAL A 162 1.51 4.62 0.23
N PRO A 163 2.49 4.36 1.11
CA PRO A 163 3.70 3.66 0.71
C PRO A 163 3.32 2.32 0.07
N ARG A 164 3.90 1.99 -1.08
CA ARG A 164 3.66 0.70 -1.75
C ARG A 164 4.04 -0.50 -0.87
N LEU A 165 4.87 -0.29 0.15
CA LEU A 165 5.26 -1.29 1.13
C LEU A 165 4.07 -1.90 1.89
N VAL A 166 2.93 -1.19 1.99
CA VAL A 166 1.68 -1.74 2.56
C VAL A 166 1.27 -3.06 1.93
N LEU A 167 1.54 -3.25 0.62
CA LEU A 167 1.15 -4.46 -0.11
C LEU A 167 2.02 -5.70 0.22
N ARG A 168 3.14 -5.51 0.92
CA ARG A 168 4.17 -6.56 1.13
C ARG A 168 4.58 -6.72 2.59
N ALA A 169 4.40 -5.70 3.42
CA ALA A 169 4.79 -5.72 4.82
C ALA A 169 3.62 -6.04 5.76
N ASN A 170 3.95 -6.55 6.94
CA ASN A 170 3.03 -6.57 8.08
C ASN A 170 2.66 -5.13 8.41
N THR A 171 1.46 -4.73 8.01
CA THR A 171 0.94 -3.38 8.20
C THR A 171 -0.05 -3.41 9.35
N MET A 172 0.26 -2.68 10.41
CA MET A 172 -0.61 -2.60 11.58
C MET A 172 -1.69 -1.54 11.33
N VAL A 173 -2.90 -1.80 11.83
CA VAL A 173 -4.04 -0.89 11.72
C VAL A 173 -4.48 -0.49 13.12
N LEU A 174 -4.50 0.81 13.38
CA LEU A 174 -5.13 1.40 14.56
C LEU A 174 -6.44 2.06 14.12
N VAL A 175 -7.55 1.69 14.76
CA VAL A 175 -8.85 2.34 14.55
C VAL A 175 -9.24 3.06 15.84
N VAL A 176 -9.38 4.38 15.76
CA VAL A 176 -9.73 5.25 16.89
C VAL A 176 -11.25 5.46 16.89
N THR A 177 -11.89 5.15 18.01
CA THR A 177 -13.31 5.42 18.26
C THR A 177 -13.48 6.44 19.39
N ASP A 178 -14.69 6.92 19.61
CA ASP A 178 -15.03 7.78 20.75
C ASP A 178 -14.79 7.06 22.10
N ARG A 179 -14.78 5.72 22.10
CA ARG A 179 -14.63 4.87 23.29
C ARG A 179 -13.26 4.24 23.46
N SER A 180 -12.64 3.75 22.40
CA SER A 180 -11.42 2.93 22.47
C SER A 180 -10.46 3.17 21.31
N VAL A 181 -9.27 2.55 21.39
CA VAL A 181 -8.39 2.39 20.25
C VAL A 181 -8.25 0.90 19.99
N TYR A 182 -8.51 0.49 18.75
CA TYR A 182 -8.46 -0.90 18.33
C TYR A 182 -7.20 -1.17 17.50
N LEU A 183 -6.50 -2.25 17.81
CA LEU A 183 -5.35 -2.75 17.06
C LEU A 183 -5.74 -3.97 16.23
N GLY A 184 -5.44 -3.91 14.94
CA GLY A 184 -5.58 -5.01 13.99
C GLY A 184 -4.38 -5.07 13.04
N MET A 185 -4.45 -5.99 12.08
CA MET A 185 -3.46 -6.11 11.02
C MET A 185 -4.15 -6.05 9.65
N HIS A 186 -3.55 -5.31 8.72
CA HIS A 186 -4.03 -5.17 7.34
C HIS A 186 -4.15 -6.55 6.68
N GLY A 187 -5.25 -6.78 5.98
CA GLY A 187 -5.57 -8.06 5.33
C GLY A 187 -6.10 -9.14 6.27
N THR A 188 -6.19 -8.88 7.58
CA THR A 188 -6.77 -9.81 8.56
C THR A 188 -8.08 -9.31 9.16
N VAL A 189 -8.93 -10.26 9.56
CA VAL A 189 -10.16 -9.99 10.30
C VAL A 189 -9.87 -9.94 11.80
N GLY A 190 -10.69 -9.16 12.50
CA GLY A 190 -10.63 -9.05 13.95
C GLY A 190 -9.72 -7.93 14.43
N PHE A 191 -10.21 -7.25 15.44
CA PHE A 191 -9.51 -6.21 16.15
C PHE A 191 -9.45 -6.54 17.63
N ARG A 192 -8.48 -5.95 18.32
CA ARG A 192 -8.38 -6.02 19.77
C ARG A 192 -8.27 -4.61 20.31
N HIS A 193 -9.00 -4.33 21.38
CA HIS A 193 -8.74 -3.17 22.22
C HIS A 193 -7.24 -3.07 22.54
N LEU A 194 -6.63 -1.93 22.20
CA LEU A 194 -5.20 -1.70 22.38
C LEU A 194 -4.79 -1.84 23.86
N GLU A 195 -5.65 -1.42 24.79
CA GLU A 195 -5.43 -1.55 26.23
C GLU A 195 -5.42 -3.01 26.72
N LYS A 196 -6.01 -3.93 25.94
CA LYS A 196 -6.00 -5.38 26.22
C LYS A 196 -4.81 -6.10 25.56
N VAL A 197 -4.02 -5.41 24.72
CA VAL A 197 -2.83 -5.97 24.08
C VAL A 197 -1.65 -5.87 25.05
N PRO A 198 -0.89 -6.97 25.29
CA PRO A 198 0.31 -6.92 26.11
C PRO A 198 1.28 -5.82 25.65
N PRO A 199 1.76 -4.91 26.52
CA PRO A 199 2.61 -3.78 26.12
C PRO A 199 3.85 -4.19 25.32
N LYS A 200 4.46 -5.33 25.66
CA LYS A 200 5.63 -5.87 24.94
C LYS A 200 5.34 -6.13 23.46
N LEU A 201 4.13 -6.56 23.10
CA LEU A 201 3.75 -6.78 21.71
C LEU A 201 3.54 -5.46 20.97
N VAL A 202 2.98 -4.45 21.64
CA VAL A 202 2.85 -3.10 21.07
C VAL A 202 4.22 -2.50 20.81
N THR A 203 5.15 -2.54 21.78
CA THR A 203 6.53 -2.06 21.59
C THR A 203 7.26 -2.81 20.47
N ALA A 204 7.12 -4.14 20.39
CA ALA A 204 7.70 -4.92 19.32
C ALA A 204 7.12 -4.53 17.94
N ALA A 205 5.80 -4.33 17.87
CA ALA A 205 5.14 -3.87 16.66
C ALA A 205 5.64 -2.47 16.24
N LEU A 206 5.75 -1.51 17.18
CA LEU A 206 6.23 -0.15 16.92
C LEU A 206 7.64 -0.14 16.31
N ALA A 207 8.51 -1.04 16.77
CA ALA A 207 9.87 -1.17 16.27
C ALA A 207 9.96 -1.84 14.88
N GLN A 208 9.02 -2.73 14.54
CA GLN A 208 9.12 -3.62 13.37
C GLN A 208 8.18 -3.25 12.22
N ALA A 209 7.05 -2.61 12.49
CA ALA A 209 6.05 -2.32 11.47
C ALA A 209 6.56 -1.23 10.53
N ALA A 210 6.69 -1.58 9.26
CA ALA A 210 7.18 -0.67 8.24
C ALA A 210 6.12 0.35 7.80
N VAL A 211 4.85 0.03 8.02
CA VAL A 211 3.72 0.96 7.84
C VAL A 211 2.69 0.78 8.95
N TRP A 212 2.18 1.90 9.44
CA TRP A 212 1.04 2.01 10.34
C TRP A 212 -0.11 2.68 9.60
N ILE A 213 -1.29 2.10 9.64
CA ILE A 213 -2.52 2.75 9.18
C ILE A 213 -3.27 3.21 10.42
N VAL A 214 -3.58 4.49 10.50
CA VAL A 214 -4.46 5.06 11.51
C VAL A 214 -5.75 5.47 10.82
N ALA A 215 -6.86 4.90 11.28
CA ALA A 215 -8.20 5.29 10.88
C ALA A 215 -9.00 5.72 12.11
N ALA A 216 -10.08 6.45 11.88
CA ALA A 216 -10.96 6.86 12.96
C ALA A 216 -12.41 6.89 12.50
N GLU A 217 -13.34 6.59 13.39
CA GLU A 217 -14.76 6.83 13.13
C GLU A 217 -15.07 8.34 13.16
N GLY A 218 -16.21 8.73 12.61
CA GLY A 218 -16.59 10.12 12.42
C GLY A 218 -16.74 10.88 13.72
N ALA A 219 -17.28 10.25 14.77
CA ALA A 219 -17.50 10.88 16.08
C ALA A 219 -16.22 10.97 16.94
N ALA A 220 -15.13 10.31 16.55
CA ALA A 220 -13.88 10.32 17.32
C ALA A 220 -13.33 11.75 17.45
N PRO A 221 -13.08 12.24 18.68
CA PRO A 221 -12.44 13.53 18.90
C PRO A 221 -11.03 13.56 18.31
N LEU A 222 -10.65 14.67 17.67
CA LEU A 222 -9.31 14.80 17.08
C LEU A 222 -8.20 14.77 18.13
N THR A 223 -8.46 15.19 19.37
CA THR A 223 -7.53 15.00 20.50
C THR A 223 -7.13 13.53 20.65
N ARG A 224 -8.07 12.60 20.54
CA ARG A 224 -7.80 11.16 20.68
C ARG A 224 -7.04 10.59 19.47
N VAL A 225 -7.34 11.09 18.27
CA VAL A 225 -6.57 10.76 17.06
C VAL A 225 -5.13 11.25 17.21
N GLN A 226 -4.93 12.48 17.70
CA GLN A 226 -3.61 13.05 17.98
C GLN A 226 -2.84 12.22 19.02
N GLU A 227 -3.46 11.91 20.16
CA GLU A 227 -2.86 11.04 21.20
C GLU A 227 -2.42 9.69 20.61
N THR A 228 -3.25 9.10 19.74
CA THR A 228 -2.90 7.84 19.04
C THR A 228 -1.70 8.03 18.12
N LEU A 229 -1.66 9.11 17.35
CA LEU A 229 -0.52 9.43 16.48
C LEU A 229 0.76 9.73 17.27
N ASP A 230 0.66 10.32 18.47
CA ASP A 230 1.78 10.56 19.37
C ASP A 230 2.39 9.25 19.88
N THR A 231 1.59 8.20 20.10
CA THR A 231 2.14 6.86 20.42
C THR A 231 3.00 6.28 19.29
N LEU A 232 2.76 6.72 18.05
CA LEU A 232 3.52 6.31 16.86
C LEU A 232 4.74 7.20 16.60
N ARG A 233 5.03 8.21 17.43
CA ARG A 233 6.17 9.11 17.21
C ARG A 233 7.50 8.37 17.08
N GLU A 234 7.68 7.30 17.86
CA GLU A 234 8.90 6.47 17.84
C GLU A 234 8.83 5.30 16.86
N ALA A 235 7.73 5.13 16.11
CA ALA A 235 7.64 4.08 15.11
C ALA A 235 8.69 4.30 14.01
N THR A 236 9.30 3.23 13.51
CA THR A 236 10.30 3.33 12.42
C THR A 236 9.64 3.48 11.05
N GLY A 237 8.43 2.93 10.90
CA GLY A 237 7.65 2.94 9.67
C GLY A 237 6.96 4.26 9.34
N SER A 238 6.37 4.30 8.15
CA SER A 238 5.49 5.41 7.73
C SER A 238 4.11 5.29 8.36
N VAL A 239 3.49 6.41 8.69
CA VAL A 239 2.09 6.47 9.14
C VAL A 239 1.20 6.93 7.98
N VAL A 240 0.09 6.22 7.78
CA VAL A 240 -0.96 6.52 6.80
C VAL A 240 -2.22 6.87 7.57
N LEU A 241 -2.82 8.03 7.30
CA LEU A 241 -4.16 8.36 7.79
C LEU A 241 -5.21 7.86 6.79
N ALA A 242 -6.28 7.24 7.27
CA ALA A 242 -7.35 6.73 6.42
C ALA A 242 -8.74 6.97 7.03
N THR A 243 -9.76 7.10 6.20
CA THR A 243 -11.17 7.14 6.60
C THR A 243 -11.82 5.77 6.40
N PRO A 244 -12.53 5.20 7.39
CA PRO A 244 -13.18 3.91 7.27
C PRO A 244 -14.45 3.94 6.42
N LEU A 245 -14.70 2.81 5.75
CA LEU A 245 -15.88 2.50 4.96
C LEU A 245 -16.45 1.17 5.47
N PRO A 246 -17.56 1.19 6.24
CA PRO A 246 -18.09 0.00 6.90
C PRO A 246 -18.92 -0.88 5.96
N THR A 247 -19.34 -0.37 4.80
CA THR A 247 -20.02 -1.13 3.76
C THR A 247 -19.18 -1.08 2.50
N ALA A 248 -18.95 -2.25 1.88
CA ALA A 248 -18.39 -2.33 0.54
C ALA A 248 -19.21 -1.42 -0.38
N ALA A 249 -18.64 -0.28 -0.79
CA ALA A 249 -19.26 0.51 -1.83
C ALA A 249 -19.40 -0.39 -3.07
N PRO A 250 -20.56 -0.42 -3.75
CA PRO A 250 -20.67 -1.13 -5.01
C PRO A 250 -19.68 -0.49 -5.99
N GLY A 251 -18.55 -1.16 -6.18
CA GLY A 251 -17.40 -0.64 -6.92
C GLY A 251 -16.86 -1.71 -7.88
N PRO A 252 -16.29 -1.30 -9.02
CA PRO A 252 -15.82 -2.23 -10.04
C PRO A 252 -14.67 -3.11 -9.56
N THR A 253 -14.59 -4.25 -10.25
CA THR A 253 -13.83 -5.45 -9.91
C THR A 253 -12.32 -5.22 -9.79
N ALA A 254 -11.77 -5.87 -8.75
CA ALA A 254 -10.39 -6.14 -8.38
C ALA A 254 -9.33 -5.29 -9.07
N LEU A 255 -8.60 -4.49 -8.28
CA LEU A 255 -7.17 -4.35 -8.52
C LEU A 255 -6.52 -5.72 -8.30
N THR A 256 -6.56 -6.56 -9.33
CA THR A 256 -5.45 -7.48 -9.56
C THR A 256 -4.20 -6.63 -9.47
N ARG A 257 -3.21 -7.02 -8.63
CA ARG A 257 -1.95 -6.29 -8.46
C ARG A 257 -1.42 -5.89 -9.84
N PRO A 258 -1.61 -4.65 -10.31
CA PRO A 258 -1.23 -4.35 -11.66
C PRO A 258 0.27 -4.13 -11.56
N HIS A 259 1.05 -5.02 -12.15
CA HIS A 259 2.30 -4.58 -12.73
C HIS A 259 1.91 -3.62 -13.82
N TRP A 260 1.91 -2.33 -13.48
CA TRP A 260 1.63 -1.33 -14.48
C TRP A 260 2.82 -1.33 -15.43
N PRO A 261 2.61 -1.69 -16.70
CA PRO A 261 3.67 -1.54 -17.67
C PRO A 261 4.07 -0.07 -17.67
N VAL A 262 5.37 0.19 -17.71
CA VAL A 262 5.87 1.54 -17.88
C VAL A 262 5.24 2.11 -19.17
N PRO A 263 4.75 3.37 -19.18
CA PRO A 263 4.17 3.98 -20.37
C PRO A 263 5.09 3.80 -21.59
N THR A 264 4.50 3.58 -22.77
CA THR A 264 5.27 3.13 -23.94
C THR A 264 6.29 4.18 -24.39
N GLU A 265 5.96 5.43 -24.16
CA GLU A 265 6.71 6.64 -24.45
C GLU A 265 7.73 7.02 -23.38
N ALA A 266 7.76 6.33 -22.23
CA ALA A 266 8.72 6.66 -21.18
C ALA A 266 10.15 6.31 -21.64
N PRO A 267 11.11 7.24 -21.56
CA PRO A 267 12.47 7.02 -22.07
C PRO A 267 13.23 5.96 -21.26
N GLU A 268 12.82 5.70 -20.03
CA GLU A 268 13.39 4.65 -19.18
C GLU A 268 12.87 3.26 -19.50
N ARG A 269 11.86 3.09 -20.37
CA ARG A 269 11.25 1.78 -20.63
C ARG A 269 12.23 0.84 -21.35
N CYS A 270 12.21 -0.43 -20.96
CA CYS A 270 12.98 -1.45 -21.66
C CYS A 270 12.55 -1.63 -23.12
N ARG A 271 13.54 -1.58 -24.03
CA ARG A 271 13.34 -1.87 -25.44
C ARG A 271 13.24 -3.39 -25.63
N PRO A 272 12.26 -3.90 -26.41
CA PRO A 272 12.18 -5.32 -26.74
C PRO A 272 13.47 -5.85 -27.37
N GLY A 273 13.86 -7.08 -27.05
CA GLY A 273 15.01 -7.77 -27.65
C GLY A 273 16.40 -7.40 -27.11
N VAL A 274 16.59 -6.26 -26.42
CA VAL A 274 17.93 -5.84 -25.92
C VAL A 274 18.48 -6.77 -24.83
N TYR A 275 17.59 -7.30 -23.99
CA TYR A 275 17.94 -8.10 -22.80
C TYR A 275 17.69 -9.60 -23.00
N GLU A 276 17.40 -10.03 -24.23
CA GLU A 276 17.22 -11.44 -24.57
C GLU A 276 18.58 -12.09 -24.82
N SER A 277 18.81 -13.27 -24.24
CA SER A 277 20.13 -13.92 -24.17
C SER A 277 20.78 -14.19 -25.54
N THR A 278 19.98 -14.27 -26.61
CA THR A 278 20.45 -14.49 -27.98
C THR A 278 21.01 -13.23 -28.64
N ALA A 279 20.65 -12.04 -28.16
CA ALA A 279 21.09 -10.75 -28.73
C ALA A 279 22.49 -10.34 -28.23
N ILE A 280 22.97 -10.94 -27.15
CA ILE A 280 24.19 -10.55 -26.44
C ILE A 280 25.25 -11.65 -26.61
N GLN A 281 26.21 -11.47 -27.53
CA GLN A 281 27.36 -12.37 -27.67
C GLN A 281 28.69 -11.64 -27.42
N PRO A 282 29.58 -12.19 -26.56
CA PRO A 282 29.44 -13.39 -25.73
C PRO A 282 28.59 -13.13 -24.47
N GLN A 283 27.79 -14.12 -24.04
CA GLN A 283 27.04 -14.05 -22.77
C GLN A 283 27.95 -14.44 -21.58
N GLY A 284 27.95 -13.59 -20.56
CA GLY A 284 28.59 -13.81 -19.26
C GLY A 284 27.63 -14.42 -18.24
N ASP A 285 28.13 -14.69 -17.05
CA ASP A 285 27.32 -15.14 -15.92
C ASP A 285 27.93 -14.66 -14.59
N TYR A 286 27.15 -14.73 -13.53
CA TYR A 286 27.58 -14.47 -12.16
C TYR A 286 27.44 -15.73 -11.31
N SER A 287 28.51 -16.10 -10.61
CA SER A 287 28.46 -17.04 -9.50
C SER A 287 27.54 -16.52 -8.39
N ASP A 288 27.03 -17.43 -7.55
CA ASP A 288 26.14 -17.08 -6.44
C ASP A 288 26.73 -15.98 -5.52
N GLU A 289 28.03 -16.01 -5.28
CA GLU A 289 28.74 -15.01 -4.48
C GLU A 289 28.68 -13.63 -5.15
N LYS A 290 28.96 -13.55 -6.45
CA LYS A 290 28.91 -12.30 -7.21
C LYS A 290 27.49 -11.79 -7.38
N HIS A 291 26.51 -12.69 -7.50
CA HIS A 291 25.11 -12.34 -7.59
C HIS A 291 24.64 -11.54 -6.36
N ALA A 292 25.04 -11.94 -5.14
CA ALA A 292 24.76 -11.15 -3.94
C ALA A 292 25.41 -9.76 -3.98
N GLY A 293 26.61 -9.64 -4.55
CA GLY A 293 27.29 -8.36 -4.77
C GLY A 293 26.56 -7.44 -5.75
N VAL A 294 26.01 -8.01 -6.83
CA VAL A 294 25.17 -7.31 -7.83
C VAL A 294 23.89 -6.82 -7.18
N MET A 295 23.19 -7.66 -6.43
CA MET A 295 21.97 -7.28 -5.71
C MET A 295 22.21 -6.13 -4.74
N LYS A 296 23.29 -6.19 -3.93
CA LYS A 296 23.69 -5.08 -3.04
C LYS A 296 24.01 -3.79 -3.80
N ALA A 297 24.54 -3.88 -5.02
CA ALA A 297 24.81 -2.70 -5.84
C ALA A 297 23.50 -2.04 -6.32
N PHE A 298 22.52 -2.83 -6.75
CA PHE A 298 21.17 -2.33 -7.05
C PHE A 298 20.49 -1.72 -5.83
N GLU A 299 20.57 -2.37 -4.66
CA GLU A 299 20.02 -1.84 -3.41
C GLU A 299 20.62 -0.48 -3.04
N ARG A 300 21.94 -0.30 -3.22
CA ARG A 300 22.60 1.00 -3.00
C ARG A 300 22.13 2.05 -4.00
N ALA A 301 22.01 1.71 -5.28
CA ALA A 301 21.50 2.62 -6.31
C ALA A 301 20.08 3.07 -5.97
N ALA A 302 19.19 2.11 -5.67
CA ALA A 302 17.82 2.33 -5.21
C ALA A 302 17.74 3.22 -3.96
N SER A 303 18.56 2.94 -2.95
CA SER A 303 18.60 3.71 -1.70
C SER A 303 19.02 5.17 -1.94
N SER A 304 19.92 5.42 -2.89
CA SER A 304 20.35 6.79 -3.21
C SER A 304 19.27 7.65 -3.88
N CYS A 305 18.27 7.01 -4.50
CA CYS A 305 17.09 7.68 -5.02
C CYS A 305 16.04 7.92 -3.95
N GLY A 306 15.86 6.99 -3.02
CA GLY A 306 14.89 7.11 -1.93
C GLY A 306 15.08 8.38 -1.10
N THR A 307 16.32 8.77 -0.81
CA THR A 307 16.63 9.98 -0.02
C THR A 307 16.19 11.29 -0.68
N LYS A 308 15.93 11.28 -1.99
CA LYS A 308 15.46 12.45 -2.75
C LYS A 308 13.94 12.49 -2.92
N LEU A 309 13.24 11.43 -2.52
CA LEU A 309 11.79 11.36 -2.65
C LEU A 309 11.09 12.13 -1.52
N PRO A 310 9.89 12.67 -1.77
CA PRO A 310 9.03 13.15 -0.71
C PRO A 310 8.67 12.03 0.27
N ALA A 311 8.29 12.41 1.50
CA ALA A 311 7.95 11.43 2.51
C ALA A 311 6.76 10.56 2.07
N GLY A 312 6.83 9.25 2.35
CA GLY A 312 5.79 8.27 2.02
C GLY A 312 5.65 7.94 0.53
N VAL A 313 6.39 8.61 -0.35
CA VAL A 313 6.49 8.26 -1.77
C VAL A 313 7.46 7.09 -1.93
N GLY A 314 7.10 6.10 -2.73
CA GLY A 314 7.94 4.94 -2.97
C GLY A 314 7.21 3.82 -3.68
N GLY A 315 7.98 2.82 -4.12
CA GLY A 315 7.48 1.72 -4.92
C GLY A 315 8.53 0.68 -5.23
N THR A 316 8.14 -0.27 -6.04
CA THR A 316 9.04 -1.29 -6.58
C THR A 316 9.09 -1.15 -8.07
N LEU A 317 10.30 -1.19 -8.61
CA LEU A 317 10.54 -1.04 -10.03
C LEU A 317 11.31 -2.27 -10.50
N ASP A 318 10.87 -2.91 -11.58
CA ASP A 318 11.68 -3.93 -12.25
C ASP A 318 12.71 -3.23 -13.10
N VAL A 319 13.94 -3.17 -12.61
CA VAL A 319 15.06 -2.61 -13.35
C VAL A 319 15.83 -3.73 -14.04
N ARG A 320 16.16 -3.51 -15.31
CA ARG A 320 17.09 -4.35 -16.07
C ARG A 320 18.34 -3.54 -16.40
N ALA A 321 19.48 -4.21 -16.38
CA ALA A 321 20.76 -3.63 -16.79
C ALA A 321 21.55 -4.62 -17.64
N LEU A 322 22.28 -4.09 -18.62
CA LEU A 322 23.24 -4.80 -19.43
C LEU A 322 24.63 -4.42 -18.96
N ILE A 323 25.32 -5.39 -18.35
CA ILE A 323 26.59 -5.17 -17.65
C ILE A 323 27.74 -5.70 -18.50
N ARG A 324 28.72 -4.83 -18.74
CA ARG A 324 29.96 -5.12 -19.45
C ARG A 324 30.87 -6.07 -18.68
N PRO A 325 31.85 -6.71 -19.35
CA PRO A 325 32.83 -7.54 -18.68
C PRO A 325 33.69 -6.82 -17.63
N ASP A 326 33.80 -5.48 -17.71
CA ASP A 326 34.51 -4.63 -16.74
C ASP A 326 33.63 -4.21 -15.53
N GLY A 327 32.36 -4.63 -15.52
CA GLY A 327 31.37 -4.30 -14.49
C GLY A 327 30.64 -2.97 -14.70
N ASN A 328 30.93 -2.23 -15.78
CA ASN A 328 30.18 -1.01 -16.10
C ASN A 328 28.85 -1.33 -16.79
N VAL A 329 27.85 -0.50 -16.59
CA VAL A 329 26.56 -0.63 -17.28
C VAL A 329 26.65 0.01 -18.67
N GLU A 330 26.20 -0.71 -19.71
CA GLU A 330 26.01 -0.15 -21.06
C GLU A 330 24.59 0.38 -21.23
N ASP A 331 23.59 -0.39 -20.81
CA ASP A 331 22.19 0.00 -20.85
C ASP A 331 21.48 -0.35 -19.56
N ALA A 332 20.50 0.47 -19.18
CA ALA A 332 19.58 0.18 -18.10
C ALA A 332 18.23 0.80 -18.37
N CYS A 333 17.19 0.10 -17.92
CA CYS A 333 15.80 0.44 -18.17
C CYS A 333 14.87 -0.14 -17.10
N ILE A 334 13.61 0.28 -17.11
CA ILE A 334 12.52 -0.20 -16.27
C ILE A 334 11.54 -1.02 -17.12
N ASP A 335 11.24 -2.24 -16.67
CA ASP A 335 10.32 -3.17 -17.32
C ASP A 335 8.90 -3.00 -16.76
N SER A 336 8.78 -2.88 -15.44
CA SER A 336 7.53 -2.57 -14.73
C SER A 336 7.76 -1.55 -13.62
N ASP A 337 6.75 -0.71 -13.35
CA ASP A 337 6.83 0.34 -12.34
C ASP A 337 5.57 0.36 -11.48
N ASP A 338 5.68 -0.19 -10.27
CA ASP A 338 4.62 -0.09 -9.30
C ASP A 338 4.61 1.29 -8.61
N ALA A 339 5.69 2.09 -8.66
CA ALA A 339 5.70 3.41 -8.04
C ALA A 339 4.83 4.42 -8.82
N LEU A 340 4.77 4.28 -10.14
CA LEU A 340 4.12 5.23 -11.07
C LEU A 340 4.70 6.65 -11.00
N ASP A 341 5.97 6.78 -10.62
CA ASP A 341 6.64 8.08 -10.44
C ASP A 341 7.77 8.23 -11.46
N GLY A 342 7.63 9.20 -12.37
CA GLY A 342 8.63 9.46 -13.43
C GLY A 342 9.98 9.90 -12.89
N THR A 343 10.00 10.72 -11.83
CA THR A 343 11.23 11.21 -11.20
C THR A 343 12.00 10.04 -10.58
N LEU A 344 11.30 9.12 -9.93
CA LEU A 344 11.88 7.91 -9.36
C LEU A 344 12.43 6.98 -10.45
N ARG A 345 11.68 6.76 -11.54
CA ARG A 345 12.15 5.96 -12.69
C ARG A 345 13.46 6.53 -13.23
N SER A 346 13.49 7.83 -13.56
CA SER A 346 14.68 8.48 -14.11
C SER A 346 15.85 8.41 -13.13
N CYS A 347 15.62 8.66 -11.84
CA CYS A 347 16.67 8.56 -10.83
C CYS A 347 17.26 7.15 -10.76
N LEU A 348 16.42 6.12 -10.68
CA LEU A 348 16.89 4.74 -10.51
C LEU A 348 17.71 4.28 -11.71
N VAL A 349 17.25 4.57 -12.93
CA VAL A 349 18.00 4.23 -14.16
C VAL A 349 19.33 4.97 -14.19
N ASP A 350 19.36 6.26 -13.87
CA ASP A 350 20.59 7.04 -13.83
C ASP A 350 21.58 6.52 -12.78
N ALA A 351 21.09 6.21 -11.57
CA ALA A 351 21.89 5.64 -10.49
C ALA A 351 22.48 4.27 -10.88
N VAL A 352 21.69 3.40 -11.53
CA VAL A 352 22.16 2.10 -12.02
C VAL A 352 23.22 2.28 -13.11
N ARG A 353 23.02 3.18 -14.07
CA ARG A 353 24.00 3.45 -15.14
C ARG A 353 25.35 3.89 -14.60
N HIS A 354 25.37 4.66 -13.52
CA HIS A 354 26.59 5.14 -12.87
C HIS A 354 27.14 4.18 -11.80
N THR A 355 26.47 3.05 -11.56
CA THR A 355 26.93 2.05 -10.59
C THR A 355 27.94 1.10 -11.22
N ARG A 356 29.05 0.87 -10.52
CA ARG A 356 30.01 -0.17 -10.89
C ARG A 356 29.62 -1.50 -10.25
N PHE A 357 29.25 -2.47 -11.08
CA PHE A 357 28.90 -3.82 -10.65
C PHE A 357 30.14 -4.72 -10.55
N PRO A 358 30.08 -5.82 -9.79
CA PRO A 358 31.07 -6.87 -9.90
C PRO A 358 31.22 -7.31 -11.36
N PRO A 359 32.45 -7.53 -11.86
CA PRO A 359 32.65 -8.03 -13.21
C PRO A 359 32.14 -9.48 -13.32
N PRO A 360 31.49 -9.85 -14.44
CA PRO A 360 31.09 -11.23 -14.74
C PRO A 360 32.24 -12.23 -14.60
N ASP A 361 31.94 -13.51 -14.38
CA ASP A 361 32.97 -14.56 -14.25
C ASP A 361 33.72 -14.80 -15.56
N LYS A 362 33.00 -14.75 -16.68
CA LYS A 362 33.59 -14.79 -18.01
C LYS A 362 33.97 -13.37 -18.42
N ARG A 363 35.28 -13.10 -18.49
CA ARG A 363 35.84 -11.77 -18.82
C ARG A 363 35.55 -11.25 -20.23
N SER A 364 34.93 -12.04 -21.10
CA SER A 364 34.44 -11.62 -22.41
C SER A 364 32.91 -11.50 -22.46
N GLY A 365 32.23 -11.87 -21.37
CA GLY A 365 30.80 -12.07 -21.34
C GLY A 365 30.05 -10.86 -20.77
N TRP A 366 29.01 -10.46 -21.48
CA TRP A 366 28.03 -9.48 -21.03
C TRP A 366 26.92 -10.15 -20.23
N VAL A 367 26.39 -9.49 -19.20
CA VAL A 367 25.29 -10.04 -18.40
C VAL A 367 24.08 -9.13 -18.49
N ALA A 368 22.97 -9.65 -18.99
CA ALA A 368 21.66 -9.06 -18.78
C ALA A 368 21.15 -9.48 -17.40
N PHE A 369 20.91 -8.52 -16.52
CA PHE A 369 20.48 -8.76 -15.15
C PHE A 369 19.21 -7.96 -14.84
N GLY A 370 18.24 -8.58 -14.18
CA GLY A 370 17.00 -7.95 -13.77
C GLY A 370 16.75 -8.13 -12.27
N THR A 371 16.29 -7.07 -11.61
CA THR A 371 15.89 -7.13 -10.20
C THR A 371 14.75 -6.15 -9.91
N ARG A 372 14.14 -6.30 -8.74
CA ARG A 372 12.96 -5.54 -8.30
C ARG A 372 13.24 -4.81 -6.98
N PRO A 373 14.13 -3.79 -6.96
CA PRO A 373 14.39 -3.02 -5.75
C PRO A 373 13.13 -2.32 -5.26
N ALA A 374 12.95 -2.30 -3.95
CA ALA A 374 12.02 -1.38 -3.29
C ALA A 374 12.75 -0.06 -3.05
N VAL A 375 12.17 1.05 -3.51
CA VAL A 375 12.63 2.40 -3.18
C VAL A 375 11.57 3.05 -2.31
N ALA A 376 11.99 3.59 -1.18
CA ALA A 376 11.12 4.33 -0.28
C ALA A 376 11.75 5.68 0.04
N GLY A 377 10.92 6.71 0.02
CA GLY A 377 11.22 8.00 0.61
C GLY A 377 11.28 7.92 2.13
N PRO A 378 11.62 9.04 2.79
CA PRO A 378 11.54 9.15 4.24
C PRO A 378 10.15 8.73 4.75
N PRO A 379 10.04 8.14 5.95
CA PRO A 379 8.75 7.80 6.49
C PRO A 379 7.94 9.05 6.84
N ILE A 380 6.63 9.01 6.58
CA ILE A 380 5.72 10.03 7.10
C ILE A 380 5.53 9.77 8.60
N ARG A 381 5.78 10.78 9.44
CA ARG A 381 5.58 10.70 10.90
C ARG A 381 4.13 11.02 11.27
N GLY A 382 3.61 10.39 12.31
CA GLY A 382 2.25 10.67 12.81
C GLY A 382 2.11 12.11 13.28
N THR A 383 2.92 12.50 14.26
CA THR A 383 3.04 13.89 14.71
C THR A 383 4.48 14.37 14.64
N CYS A 384 4.65 15.67 14.48
CA CYS A 384 5.93 16.36 14.66
C CYS A 384 5.80 17.34 15.82
N GLY A 385 6.83 17.41 16.68
CA GLY A 385 6.78 18.26 17.86
C GLY A 385 6.72 19.75 17.50
N PRO A 386 6.27 20.62 18.43
CA PRO A 386 6.18 22.07 18.21
C PRO A 386 7.52 22.74 17.89
N HIS A 387 8.64 22.03 18.05
CA HIS A 387 10.00 22.49 17.74
C HIS A 387 10.75 21.59 16.74
N SER A 388 10.06 20.63 16.13
CA SER A 388 10.62 19.83 15.05
C SER A 388 10.49 20.59 13.74
N VAL A 389 11.16 21.75 13.63
CA VAL A 389 11.40 22.38 12.32
C VAL A 389 12.17 21.33 11.53
N ALA A 390 11.52 20.71 10.53
CA ALA A 390 12.23 19.86 9.58
C ALA A 390 13.45 20.66 9.12
N PRO A 391 14.68 20.09 9.18
CA PRO A 391 15.85 20.84 8.73
C PRO A 391 15.53 21.32 7.32
N ALA A 392 15.40 22.63 7.16
CA ALA A 392 15.11 23.23 5.87
C ALA A 392 16.10 22.60 4.90
N GLN A 393 15.60 21.94 3.84
CA GLN A 393 16.48 21.39 2.82
C GLN A 393 17.30 22.57 2.29
N SER A 394 18.55 22.65 2.75
CA SER A 394 19.48 23.69 2.39
C SER A 394 19.75 23.53 0.91
N THR A 395 18.98 24.22 0.08
CA THR A 395 19.30 24.44 -1.33
C THR A 395 20.45 25.42 -1.38
N SER A 396 21.63 25.00 -0.94
CA SER A 396 22.87 25.70 -1.27
C SER A 396 23.11 25.45 -2.75
N ALA A 397 22.65 26.40 -3.57
CA ALA A 397 23.15 26.51 -4.93
C ALA A 397 24.68 26.66 -4.88
N PRO A 398 25.44 25.94 -5.72
CA PRO A 398 26.89 26.10 -5.76
C PRO A 398 27.21 27.55 -6.16
N ALA A 399 27.94 28.26 -5.29
CA ALA A 399 28.57 29.52 -5.66
C ALA A 399 29.55 29.24 -6.81
N LYS A 400 29.40 29.98 -7.90
CA LYS A 400 30.28 29.90 -9.08
C LYS A 400 31.69 30.36 -8.79
#